data_AF-A0A1C5C2N4-F1
#
_entry.id   AF-A0A1C5C2N4-F1
#
_cell.length_a   1.000
_cell.length_b   1.000
_cell.length_c   1.000
_cell.angle_alpha   90.00
_cell.angle_beta   90.00
_cell.angle_gamma   90.00
#
_symmetry.space_group_name_H-M   'P 1'
#
loop_
_entity.id
_entity.type
_entity.pdbx_description
1 polymer ?
#
loop_
_entity_poly.entity_id
_entity_poly.type
_entity_poly.pdbx_seq_one_letter_code
_entity_poly.pdbx_strand_id
1 'polypeptide(L)'
;MGEARWQVIAGGAVPQGPLMMDPWQFQAVCVDAFVASWRARGLSPVTIDNDIGLLERTLTALGRPAWEVTPEDVDRVVGDLAMKGRKTSTRREYVQIFRGFHRFLQARK
;
A
#
# COMPACT_ATOMS: atom_id res chain seq x y z
N MET A 1 37.66 -2.88 36.91
CA MET A 1 37.28 -2.06 35.74
C MET A 1 37.06 -3.05 34.60
N GLY A 2 35.81 -3.46 34.37
CA GLY A 2 35.50 -4.53 33.41
C GLY A 2 35.30 -3.96 32.02
N GLU A 3 36.12 -4.38 31.06
CA GLU A 3 35.98 -4.01 29.64
C GLU A 3 34.68 -4.61 29.08
N ALA A 4 33.76 -3.73 28.66
CA ALA A 4 32.57 -4.13 27.93
C ALA A 4 32.99 -4.63 26.54
N ARG A 5 32.98 -5.96 26.35
CA ARG A 5 33.29 -6.60 25.08
C ARG A 5 32.10 -6.47 24.14
N TRP A 6 32.11 -5.43 23.32
CA TRP A 6 31.18 -5.31 22.20
C TRP A 6 31.52 -6.34 21.13
N GLN A 7 30.56 -7.19 20.78
CA GLN A 7 30.71 -8.19 19.73
C GLN A 7 29.89 -7.76 18.52
N VAL A 8 30.54 -7.72 17.35
CA VAL A 8 29.88 -7.46 16.07
C VAL A 8 29.07 -8.68 15.69
N ILE A 9 27.75 -8.52 15.54
CA ILE A 9 26.90 -9.49 14.85
C ILE A 9 27.06 -9.22 13.36
N ALA A 10 27.72 -10.13 12.63
CA ALA A 10 27.71 -10.07 11.17
C ALA A 10 26.26 -10.21 10.70
N GLY A 11 25.74 -9.20 10.00
CA GLY A 11 24.41 -9.26 9.40
C GLY A 11 24.34 -10.47 8.48
N GLY A 12 23.52 -11.45 8.83
CA GLY A 12 23.30 -12.62 7.97
C GLY A 12 22.78 -12.15 6.62
N ALA A 13 23.33 -12.70 5.54
CA ALA A 13 22.86 -12.42 4.19
C ALA A 13 21.36 -12.71 4.13
N VAL A 14 20.55 -11.66 3.94
CA VAL A 14 19.13 -11.80 3.63
C VAL A 14 19.06 -12.63 2.35
N PRO A 15 18.33 -13.76 2.33
CA PRO A 15 18.17 -14.53 1.10
C PRO A 15 17.68 -13.60 0.00
N GLN A 16 18.56 -13.26 -0.93
CA GLN A 16 18.20 -12.55 -2.15
C GLN A 16 17.56 -13.60 -3.07
N GLY A 17 16.36 -14.07 -2.70
CA GLY A 17 15.48 -14.72 -3.66
C GLY A 17 15.28 -13.78 -4.87
N PRO A 18 15.00 -14.31 -6.07
CA PRO A 18 15.06 -13.53 -7.30
C PRO A 18 14.33 -12.18 -7.15
N LEU A 19 15.11 -11.09 -7.20
CA LEU A 19 14.66 -9.69 -7.08
C LEU A 19 13.94 -9.20 -8.36
N MET A 20 13.20 -10.09 -9.02
CA MET A 20 12.39 -9.79 -10.20
C MET A 20 10.98 -10.36 -10.03
N MET A 21 10.37 -10.14 -8.87
CA MET A 21 8.91 -10.12 -8.87
C MET A 21 8.51 -8.83 -9.59
N ASP A 22 7.72 -8.96 -10.65
CA ASP A 22 7.16 -7.80 -11.34
C ASP A 22 6.50 -6.86 -10.30
N PRO A 23 6.79 -5.54 -10.32
CA PRO A 23 6.25 -4.59 -9.35
C PRO A 23 4.73 -4.70 -9.17
N TRP A 24 4.00 -5.01 -10.24
CA TRP A 24 2.56 -5.17 -10.17
C TRP A 24 2.14 -6.48 -9.52
N GLN A 25 2.88 -7.57 -9.77
CA GLN A 25 2.67 -8.83 -9.05
C GLN A 25 2.92 -8.67 -7.55
N PHE A 26 3.99 -7.97 -7.15
CA PHE A 26 4.25 -7.72 -5.73
C PHE A 26 3.16 -6.84 -5.11
N GLN A 27 2.69 -5.83 -5.84
CA GLN A 27 1.57 -5.00 -5.39
C GLN A 27 0.30 -5.83 -5.20
N ALA A 28 -0.02 -6.75 -6.12
CA ALA A 28 -1.20 -7.63 -6.00
C ALA A 28 -1.13 -8.49 -4.73
N VAL A 29 0.02 -9.12 -4.46
CA VAL A 29 0.24 -9.91 -3.22
C VAL A 29 0.06 -9.03 -1.98
N CYS A 30 0.51 -7.78 -2.03
CA CYS A 30 0.33 -6.83 -0.93
C CYS A 30 -1.13 -6.42 -0.74
N VAL A 31 -1.91 -6.27 -1.82
CA VAL A 31 -3.35 -6.03 -1.75
C VAL A 31 -4.06 -7.24 -1.11
N ASP A 32 -3.76 -8.46 -1.55
CA ASP A 32 -4.33 -9.67 -0.95
C ASP A 32 -4.05 -9.76 0.55
N ALA A 33 -2.82 -9.44 0.95
CA ALA A 33 -2.42 -9.46 2.35
C ALA A 33 -3.09 -8.34 3.16
N PHE A 34 -3.36 -7.19 2.53
CA PHE A 34 -4.12 -6.10 3.15
C PHE A 34 -5.58 -6.52 3.36
N VAL A 35 -6.19 -7.20 2.40
CA VAL A 35 -7.53 -7.79 2.52
C VAL A 35 -7.59 -8.84 3.63
N ALA A 36 -6.59 -9.71 3.71
CA ALA A 36 -6.47 -10.69 4.80
C ALA A 36 -6.41 -9.98 6.17
N SER A 37 -5.76 -8.82 6.25
CA SER A 37 -5.73 -8.01 7.49
C SER A 37 -7.10 -7.46 7.88
N TRP A 38 -7.94 -7.07 6.91
CA TRP A 38 -9.30 -6.63 7.18
C TRP A 38 -10.20 -7.77 7.64
N ARG A 39 -10.05 -8.95 7.03
CA ARG A 39 -10.77 -10.16 7.47
C ARG A 39 -10.39 -10.53 8.90
N ALA A 40 -9.09 -10.51 9.23
CA ALA A 40 -8.60 -10.78 10.58
C ALA A 40 -9.11 -9.76 11.63
N ARG A 41 -9.40 -8.52 11.21
CA ARG A 41 -9.98 -7.46 12.05
C ARG A 41 -11.50 -7.53 12.18
N GLY A 42 -12.15 -8.47 11.50
CA GLY A 42 -13.60 -8.66 11.58
C GLY A 42 -14.42 -7.67 10.75
N LEU A 43 -13.85 -7.08 9.69
CA LEU A 43 -14.64 -6.26 8.76
C LEU A 43 -15.65 -7.14 8.00
N SER A 44 -16.83 -6.58 7.71
CA SER A 44 -17.85 -7.26 6.92
C SER A 44 -17.34 -7.57 5.50
N PRO A 45 -17.64 -8.76 4.94
CA PRO A 45 -17.27 -9.10 3.56
C PRO A 45 -17.73 -8.06 2.54
N VAL A 46 -18.94 -7.52 2.71
CA VAL A 46 -19.50 -6.50 1.80
C VAL A 46 -18.71 -5.19 1.87
N THR A 47 -18.23 -4.81 3.05
CA THR A 47 -17.36 -3.64 3.21
C THR A 47 -16.02 -3.88 2.55
N ILE A 48 -15.45 -5.07 2.77
CA ILE A 48 -14.17 -5.48 2.17
C ILE A 48 -14.26 -5.44 0.64
N ASP A 49 -15.30 -6.02 0.03
CA ASP A 49 -15.43 -6.06 -1.43
C ASP A 49 -15.57 -4.65 -2.04
N ASN A 50 -16.37 -3.78 -1.40
CA ASN A 50 -16.52 -2.39 -1.82
C ASN A 50 -15.20 -1.60 -1.72
N ASP A 51 -14.48 -1.78 -0.61
CA ASP A 51 -13.22 -1.09 -0.32
C ASP A 51 -12.07 -1.61 -1.21
N ILE A 52 -12.06 -2.92 -1.53
CA ILE A 52 -11.13 -3.50 -2.51
C ILE A 52 -11.36 -2.87 -3.88
N GLY A 53 -12.61 -2.87 -4.36
CA GLY A 53 -12.91 -2.28 -5.67
C GLY A 53 -12.58 -0.78 -5.73
N LEU A 54 -12.67 -0.07 -4.60
CA LEU A 54 -12.19 1.31 -4.49
C LEU A 54 -10.66 1.42 -4.56
N LEU A 55 -9.94 0.55 -3.83
CA LEU A 55 -8.48 0.52 -3.82
C LEU A 55 -7.94 0.20 -5.22
N GLU A 56 -8.47 -0.81 -5.89
CA GLU A 56 -8.04 -1.21 -7.25
C GLU A 56 -8.23 -0.08 -8.26
N ARG A 57 -9.37 0.61 -8.23
CA ARG A 57 -9.61 1.80 -9.07
C ARG A 57 -8.64 2.93 -8.76
N THR A 58 -8.29 3.10 -7.48
CA THR A 58 -7.31 4.12 -7.06
C THR A 58 -5.91 3.78 -7.56
N LEU A 59 -5.46 2.55 -7.39
CA LEU A 59 -4.16 2.07 -7.90
C LEU A 59 -4.08 2.16 -9.43
N THR A 60 -5.17 1.81 -10.12
CA THR A 60 -5.28 1.96 -11.57
C THR A 60 -5.18 3.43 -12.01
N ALA A 61 -5.83 4.34 -11.27
CA ALA A 61 -5.79 5.78 -11.57
C ALA A 61 -4.40 6.40 -11.32
N LEU A 62 -3.69 5.92 -10.30
CA LEU A 62 -2.30 6.32 -10.01
C LEU A 62 -1.37 5.85 -11.12
N GLY A 63 -1.59 4.64 -11.65
CA GLY A 63 -0.85 4.12 -12.81
C GLY A 63 0.61 3.76 -12.51
N ARG A 64 0.97 3.70 -11.22
CA ARG A 64 2.31 3.35 -10.74
C ARG A 64 2.22 2.49 -9.47
N PRO A 65 3.29 1.73 -9.13
CA PRO A 65 3.32 0.97 -7.89
C PRO A 65 3.21 1.89 -6.67
N ALA A 66 2.51 1.45 -5.63
CA ALA A 66 2.18 2.28 -4.46
C ALA A 66 3.39 2.86 -3.70
N TRP A 67 4.59 2.28 -3.83
CA TRP A 67 5.83 2.81 -3.25
C TRP A 67 6.56 3.84 -4.11
N GLU A 68 6.17 3.99 -5.38
CA GLU A 68 6.68 5.03 -6.28
C GLU A 68 5.75 6.26 -6.36
N VAL A 69 4.58 6.18 -5.72
CA VAL A 69 3.58 7.25 -5.74
C VAL A 69 4.10 8.47 -5.01
N THR A 70 4.06 9.61 -5.69
CA THR A 70 4.39 10.92 -5.14
C THR A 70 3.13 11.67 -4.70
N PRO A 71 3.26 12.71 -3.85
CA PRO A 71 2.13 13.62 -3.55
C PRO A 71 1.50 14.21 -4.82
N GLU A 72 2.31 14.55 -5.82
CA GLU A 72 1.87 15.11 -7.09
C GLU A 72 1.01 14.13 -7.90
N ASP A 73 1.33 12.82 -7.83
CA ASP A 73 0.49 11.78 -8.45
C ASP A 73 -0.89 11.68 -7.80
N VAL A 74 -0.95 11.84 -6.47
CA VAL A 74 -2.21 11.85 -5.73
C VAL A 74 -3.03 13.09 -6.09
N ASP A 75 -2.40 14.26 -6.13
CA ASP A 75 -3.05 15.52 -6.50
C ASP A 75 -3.58 15.49 -7.94
N ARG A 76 -2.83 14.89 -8.87
CA ARG A 76 -3.28 14.65 -10.25
C ARG A 76 -4.54 13.78 -10.27
N VAL A 77 -4.56 12.65 -9.56
CA VAL A 77 -5.75 11.77 -9.52
C VAL A 77 -6.95 12.47 -8.90
N VAL A 78 -6.75 13.25 -7.81
CA VAL A 78 -7.83 14.02 -7.18
C VAL A 78 -8.35 15.10 -8.13
N GLY A 79 -7.46 15.77 -8.87
CA GLY A 79 -7.78 16.73 -9.93
C GLY A 79 -8.60 16.10 -11.05
N ASP A 80 -8.18 14.94 -11.56
CA ASP A 80 -8.89 14.19 -12.60
C ASP A 80 -10.29 13.75 -12.14
N LEU A 81 -10.42 13.30 -10.89
CA LEU A 81 -11.71 12.96 -10.30
C LEU A 81 -12.62 14.20 -10.19
N ALA A 82 -12.04 15.36 -9.84
CA ALA A 82 -12.78 16.62 -9.76
C ALA A 82 -13.27 17.06 -11.15
N MET A 83 -12.41 16.98 -12.18
CA MET A 83 -12.76 17.28 -13.56
C MET A 83 -13.85 16.35 -14.11
N LYS A 84 -13.84 15.08 -13.70
CA LYS A 84 -14.90 14.09 -14.01
C LYS A 84 -16.21 14.32 -13.21
N GLY A 85 -16.32 15.41 -12.45
CA GLY A 85 -17.51 15.76 -11.68
C GLY A 85 -17.76 14.84 -10.47
N ARG A 86 -16.74 14.14 -9.97
CA ARG A 86 -16.91 13.27 -8.79
C ARG A 86 -17.12 14.09 -7.53
N LYS A 87 -18.05 13.62 -6.69
CA LYS A 87 -18.36 14.23 -5.39
C LYS A 87 -17.10 14.34 -4.54
N THR A 88 -17.04 15.37 -3.70
CA THR A 88 -15.94 15.57 -2.74
C THR A 88 -15.78 14.38 -1.80
N SER A 89 -16.88 13.73 -1.40
CA SER A 89 -16.86 12.51 -0.59
C SER A 89 -16.10 11.38 -1.28
N THR A 90 -16.42 11.11 -2.55
CA THR A 90 -15.75 10.08 -3.35
C THR A 90 -14.27 10.39 -3.54
N ARG A 91 -13.91 11.65 -3.81
CA ARG A 91 -12.49 12.06 -3.90
C ARG A 91 -11.74 11.77 -2.60
N ARG A 92 -12.37 12.05 -1.46
CA ARG A 92 -11.81 11.75 -0.13
C ARG A 92 -11.67 10.25 0.12
N GLU A 93 -12.66 9.45 -0.26
CA GLU A 93 -12.64 7.99 -0.12
C GLU A 93 -11.44 7.37 -0.86
N TYR A 94 -11.16 7.82 -2.09
CA TYR A 94 -9.98 7.38 -2.86
C TYR A 94 -8.66 7.66 -2.11
N VAL A 95 -8.51 8.87 -1.57
CA VAL A 95 -7.29 9.23 -0.81
C VAL A 95 -7.21 8.46 0.51
N GLN A 96 -8.33 8.24 1.19
CA GLN A 96 -8.37 7.52 2.46
C GLN A 96 -8.00 6.05 2.30
N ILE A 97 -8.52 5.37 1.27
CA ILE A 97 -8.21 3.95 1.05
C ILE A 97 -6.73 3.77 0.69
N PHE A 98 -6.20 4.65 -0.17
CA PHE A 98 -4.79 4.64 -0.54
C PHE A 98 -3.89 4.91 0.67
N ARG A 99 -4.23 5.90 1.51
CA ARG A 99 -3.49 6.18 2.74
C ARG A 99 -3.46 4.97 3.67
N GLY A 100 -4.57 4.25 3.80
CA GLY A 100 -4.66 3.02 4.58
C GLY A 100 -3.71 1.95 4.05
N PHE A 101 -3.72 1.72 2.74
CA PHE A 101 -2.84 0.77 2.07
C PHE A 101 -1.37 1.16 2.17
N HIS A 102 -1.01 2.42 1.91
CA HIS A 102 0.36 2.91 2.02
C HIS A 102 0.92 2.76 3.44
N ARG A 103 0.10 3.03 4.47
CA ARG A 103 0.49 2.78 5.87
C ARG A 103 0.73 1.30 6.15
N PHE A 104 -0.09 0.41 5.57
CA PHE A 104 0.11 -1.03 5.70
C PHE A 104 1.41 -1.49 5.04
N LEU A 105 1.76 -0.95 3.88
CA LEU A 105 3.05 -1.21 3.22
C LEU A 105 4.24 -0.74 4.08
N GLN A 106 4.14 0.45 4.68
CA GLN A 106 5.20 0.97 5.55
C GLN A 106 5.45 0.10 6.79
N ALA A 107 4.41 -0.53 7.34
CA ALA A 107 4.54 -1.43 8.49
C ALA A 107 5.15 -2.81 8.12
N ARG A 108 5.28 -3.12 6.82
CA ARG A 108 5.85 -4.37 6.30
C ARG A 108 7.28 -4.24 5.76
N LYS A 109 7.85 -3.02 5.76
CA LYS A 109 9.29 -2.79 5.52
C LYS A 109 10.11 -3.28 6.70
#